data_AF-A0A2G8TDH1-F1
#
_entry.id   AF-A0A2G8TDH1-F1
#
_cell.length_a   1.000
_cell.length_b   1.000
_cell.length_c   1.000
_cell.angle_alpha   90.00
_cell.angle_beta   90.00
_cell.angle_gamma   90.00
#
_symmetry.space_group_name_H-M   'P 1'
#
loop_
_entity.id
_entity.type
_entity.pdbx_description
1 polymer ?
#
loop_
_entity_poly.entity_id
_entity_poly.type
_entity_poly.pdbx_seq_one_letter_code
_entity_poly.pdbx_strand_id
1 'polypeptide(L)'
;MAIKNELQAWFETEMVNAESFIRAGLFDAAMGCLERAHVVGQGYVWPHVRTHWAMLRIAARRRLLVDACGQAMRIFLGAMGSAVGLVPSGNTGSSAVNMFKRMPIEPHLAALIENSKRDET
;
A
#
# COMPACT_ATOMS: atom_id res chain seq x y z
N MET A 1 6.42 -15.27 -5.27
CA MET A 1 7.52 -14.33 -4.92
C MET A 1 7.34 -13.95 -3.47
N ALA A 2 8.23 -14.41 -2.59
CA ALA A 2 8.22 -14.00 -1.19
C ALA A 2 9.07 -12.72 -1.09
N ILE A 3 8.51 -11.66 -0.52
CA ILE A 3 9.29 -10.53 -0.02
C ILE A 3 10.36 -11.14 0.91
N LYS A 4 11.66 -10.86 0.72
CA LYS A 4 12.70 -11.36 1.64
C LYS A 4 13.52 -10.22 2.25
N ASN A 5 13.81 -10.44 3.53
CA ASN A 5 14.68 -9.72 4.46
C ASN A 5 14.31 -8.26 4.73
N GLU A 6 14.96 -7.29 4.13
CA GLU A 6 14.84 -5.88 4.55
C GLU A 6 13.53 -5.23 4.12
N LEU A 7 13.05 -5.53 2.90
CA LEU A 7 11.77 -5.02 2.40
C LEU A 7 10.59 -5.57 3.21
N GLN A 8 10.70 -6.82 3.70
CA GLN A 8 9.71 -7.41 4.60
C GLN A 8 9.69 -6.70 5.95
N ALA A 9 10.86 -6.57 6.56
CA ALA A 9 10.99 -5.95 7.88
C ALA A 9 10.52 -4.49 7.86
N TRP A 10 10.84 -3.76 6.78
CA TRP A 10 10.38 -2.39 6.58
C TRP A 10 8.86 -2.32 6.40
N PHE A 11 8.29 -3.19 5.56
CA PHE A 11 6.84 -3.28 5.38
C PHE A 11 6.13 -3.56 6.71
N GLU A 12 6.60 -4.54 7.47
CA GLU A 12 6.01 -4.86 8.78
C GLU A 12 6.14 -3.71 9.77
N THR A 13 7.27 -2.98 9.75
CA THR A 13 7.47 -1.79 10.59
C THR A 13 6.44 -0.70 10.27
N GLU A 14 6.20 -0.41 8.99
CA GLU A 14 5.17 0.55 8.60
C GLU A 14 3.76 0.08 8.97
N MET A 15 3.47 -1.21 8.85
CA MET A 15 2.18 -1.77 9.28
C MET A 15 1.98 -1.67 10.81
N VAL A 16 3.03 -1.88 11.60
CA VAL A 16 2.99 -1.73 13.07
C VAL A 16 2.83 -0.26 13.48
N ASN A 17 3.55 0.65 12.82
CA ASN A 17 3.41 2.09 13.03
C ASN A 17 2.00 2.57 12.69
N ALA A 18 1.46 2.12 11.55
CA ALA A 18 0.08 2.41 11.16
C ALA A 18 -0.92 1.95 12.21
N GLU A 19 -0.81 0.71 12.71
CA GLU A 19 -1.73 0.19 13.74
C GLU A 19 -1.60 0.99 15.06
N SER A 20 -0.40 1.43 15.42
CA SER A 20 -0.17 2.28 16.60
C SER A 20 -0.88 3.64 16.45
N PHE A 21 -0.76 4.29 15.29
CA PHE A 21 -1.48 5.53 14.99
C PHE A 21 -3.00 5.33 14.90
N ILE A 22 -3.48 4.21 14.35
CA ILE A 22 -4.91 3.85 14.33
C ILE A 22 -5.46 3.74 15.75
N ARG A 23 -4.71 3.11 16.67
CA ARG A 23 -5.10 3.00 18.09
C ARG A 23 -5.10 4.35 18.80
N ALA A 24 -4.17 5.23 18.46
CA ALA A 24 -4.10 6.60 18.97
C ALA A 24 -5.13 7.56 18.33
N GLY A 25 -5.90 7.12 17.33
CA GLY A 25 -6.85 7.99 16.59
C GLY A 25 -6.17 8.98 15.62
N LEU A 26 -4.87 8.86 15.39
CA LEU A 26 -4.08 9.71 14.50
C LEU A 26 -4.17 9.20 13.06
N PHE A 27 -5.36 9.32 12.45
CA PHE A 27 -5.67 8.67 11.17
C PHE A 27 -4.85 9.16 9.98
N ASP A 28 -4.45 10.43 9.93
CA ASP A 28 -3.65 10.94 8.81
C ASP A 28 -2.20 10.42 8.88
N ALA A 29 -1.63 10.33 10.09
CA ALA A 29 -0.33 9.70 10.30
C ALA A 29 -0.37 8.20 9.97
N ALA A 30 -1.45 7.51 10.35
CA ALA A 30 -1.68 6.12 9.98
C ALA A 30 -1.78 5.92 8.46
N MET A 31 -2.51 6.79 7.75
CA MET A 31 -2.60 6.75 6.29
C MET A 31 -1.23 6.93 5.63
N GLY A 32 -0.38 7.85 6.12
CA GLY A 32 0.97 8.02 5.59
C GLY A 32 1.84 6.75 5.71
N CYS A 33 1.74 6.03 6.83
CA CYS A 33 2.38 4.71 6.99
C CYS A 33 1.84 3.68 6.00
N LEU A 34 0.52 3.64 5.81
CA LEU A 34 -0.10 2.70 4.89
C LEU A 34 0.20 3.02 3.41
N GLU A 35 0.29 4.29 3.01
CA GLU A 35 0.69 4.68 1.65
C GLU A 35 2.11 4.20 1.33
N ARG A 36 3.02 4.33 2.29
CA ARG A 36 4.39 3.80 2.23
C ARG A 36 4.42 2.27 2.13
N ALA A 37 3.69 1.59 3.00
CA ALA A 37 3.54 0.13 2.96
C ALA A 37 2.87 -0.35 1.65
N HIS A 38 1.96 0.43 1.09
CA HIS A 38 1.28 0.12 -0.17
C HIS A 38 2.26 0.15 -1.34
N VAL A 39 3.07 1.20 -1.46
CA VAL A 39 4.07 1.34 -2.53
C VAL A 39 5.06 0.18 -2.52
N VAL A 40 5.56 -0.20 -1.34
CA VAL A 40 6.46 -1.34 -1.17
C VAL A 40 5.76 -2.68 -1.43
N GLY A 41 4.54 -2.84 -0.94
CA GLY A 41 3.74 -4.05 -1.10
C GLY A 41 3.16 -4.25 -2.50
N GLN A 42 3.19 -3.24 -3.37
CA GLN A 42 2.46 -3.22 -4.65
C GLN A 42 2.84 -4.38 -5.60
N GLY A 43 4.09 -4.86 -5.54
CA GLY A 43 4.56 -6.00 -6.32
C GLY A 43 4.16 -7.37 -5.75
N TYR A 44 3.57 -7.42 -4.56
CA TYR A 44 3.30 -8.64 -3.80
C TYR A 44 1.84 -8.69 -3.36
N VAL A 45 1.09 -9.66 -3.88
CA VAL A 45 -0.37 -9.76 -3.69
C VAL A 45 -0.80 -9.69 -2.23
N TRP A 46 -0.14 -10.46 -1.34
CA TRP A 46 -0.53 -10.51 0.06
C TRP A 46 -0.25 -9.21 0.84
N PRO A 47 0.97 -8.63 0.80
CA PRO A 47 1.25 -7.30 1.34
C PRO A 47 0.29 -6.23 0.83
N HIS A 48 0.02 -6.20 -0.48
CA HIS A 48 -0.88 -5.23 -1.09
C HIS A 48 -2.32 -5.32 -0.53
N VAL A 49 -2.89 -6.53 -0.47
CA VAL A 49 -4.23 -6.77 0.09
C VAL A 49 -4.29 -6.38 1.57
N ARG A 50 -3.25 -6.72 2.35
CA ARG A 50 -3.20 -6.40 3.79
C ARG A 50 -3.18 -4.90 4.04
N THR A 51 -2.43 -4.14 3.25
CA THR A 51 -2.40 -2.68 3.35
C THR A 51 -3.75 -2.06 3.00
N HIS A 52 -4.39 -2.51 1.92
CA HIS A 52 -5.73 -2.04 1.56
C HIS A 52 -6.77 -2.32 2.63
N TRP A 53 -6.71 -3.49 3.27
CA TRP A 53 -7.59 -3.81 4.39
C TRP A 53 -7.43 -2.81 5.56
N ALA A 54 -6.19 -2.44 5.90
CA ALA A 54 -5.93 -1.45 6.94
C ALA A 54 -6.42 -0.05 6.55
N MET A 55 -6.24 0.37 5.29
CA MET A 55 -6.77 1.64 4.79
C MET A 55 -8.31 1.67 4.85
N LEU A 56 -8.96 0.56 4.50
CA LEU A 56 -10.42 0.42 4.60
C LEU A 56 -10.91 0.53 6.05
N ARG A 57 -10.19 -0.06 7.01
CA ARG A 57 -10.50 0.10 8.45
C ARG A 57 -10.48 1.57 8.86
N ILE A 58 -9.50 2.36 8.39
CA ILE A 58 -9.44 3.80 8.66
C ILE A 58 -10.63 4.53 8.02
N ALA A 59 -10.92 4.27 6.74
CA ALA A 59 -12.06 4.88 6.05
C ALA A 59 -13.39 4.59 6.77
N ALA A 60 -13.57 3.35 7.25
CA ALA A 60 -14.74 2.96 8.02
C ALA A 60 -14.83 3.70 9.37
N ARG A 61 -13.72 3.85 10.08
CA ARG A 61 -13.68 4.60 11.35
C ARG A 61 -13.92 6.10 11.17
N ARG A 62 -13.49 6.69 10.05
CA ARG A 62 -13.75 8.09 9.71
C ARG A 62 -15.20 8.36 9.26
N ARG A 63 -16.07 7.34 9.21
CA ARG A 63 -17.46 7.42 8.71
C ARG A 63 -17.59 7.99 7.28
N LEU A 64 -16.54 7.87 6.47
CA LEU A 64 -16.53 8.25 5.05
C LEU A 64 -17.05 7.10 4.17
N LEU A 65 -18.11 6.42 4.64
CA LEU A 65 -18.41 5.01 4.33
C LEU A 65 -18.99 4.72 2.95
N VAL A 66 -19.66 5.68 2.30
CA VAL A 66 -20.44 5.39 1.08
C VAL A 66 -19.60 5.54 -0.20
N ASP A 67 -18.72 6.54 -0.27
CA ASP A 67 -17.85 6.76 -1.44
C ASP A 67 -16.56 5.92 -1.40
N ALA A 68 -16.09 5.55 -0.21
CA ALA A 68 -14.84 4.80 -0.03
C ALA A 68 -14.97 3.30 -0.37
N CYS A 69 -16.13 2.68 -0.12
CA CYS A 69 -16.34 1.25 -0.38
C CYS A 69 -16.48 0.96 -1.89
N GLY A 70 -17.14 1.86 -2.63
CA GLY A 70 -17.27 1.80 -4.08
C GLY A 70 -15.95 2.00 -4.83
N GLN A 71 -15.05 2.83 -4.31
CA GLN A 71 -13.68 2.97 -4.84
C GLN A 71 -12.76 1.82 -4.44
N ALA A 72 -12.85 1.31 -3.21
CA ALA A 72 -12.05 0.17 -2.75
C ALA A 72 -12.37 -1.12 -3.53
N MET A 73 -13.66 -1.38 -3.83
CA MET A 73 -14.07 -2.49 -4.71
C MET A 73 -13.54 -2.34 -6.14
N ARG A 74 -13.43 -1.10 -6.65
CA ARG A 74 -12.95 -0.81 -8.00
C ARG A 74 -11.42 -0.93 -8.11
N ILE A 75 -10.70 -0.62 -7.03
CA ILE A 75 -9.26 -0.87 -6.87
C ILE A 75 -9.00 -2.38 -6.69
N PHE A 76 -9.81 -3.09 -5.91
CA PHE A 76 -9.70 -4.54 -5.75
C PHE A 76 -9.89 -5.30 -7.08
N LEU A 77 -10.86 -4.91 -7.90
CA LEU A 77 -11.05 -5.43 -9.26
C LEU A 77 -9.92 -5.00 -10.23
N GLY A 78 -9.40 -3.78 -10.09
CA GLY A 78 -8.23 -3.29 -10.84
C GLY A 78 -6.91 -3.97 -10.46
N ALA A 79 -6.75 -4.36 -9.19
CA ALA A 79 -5.62 -5.11 -8.65
C ALA A 79 -5.63 -6.57 -9.14
N MET A 80 -6.81 -7.19 -9.28
CA MET A 80 -6.95 -8.46 -10.01
C MET A 80 -6.56 -8.32 -11.49
N GLY A 81 -6.90 -7.22 -12.16
CA GLY A 81 -6.41 -6.91 -13.52
C GLY A 81 -4.89 -6.65 -13.58
N SER A 82 -4.30 -6.14 -12.50
CA SER A 82 -2.85 -5.94 -12.35
C SER A 82 -2.04 -7.22 -12.22
N ALA A 83 -2.65 -8.33 -11.76
CA ALA A 83 -2.03 -9.66 -11.81
C ALA A 83 -1.73 -10.13 -13.26
N VAL A 84 -2.29 -9.44 -14.26
CA VAL A 84 -2.01 -9.62 -15.71
C VAL A 84 -0.78 -8.80 -16.18
N GLY A 85 -0.14 -8.01 -15.29
CA GLY A 85 1.18 -7.39 -15.52
C GLY A 85 1.20 -5.89 -15.85
N LEU A 86 0.10 -5.16 -15.65
CA LEU A 86 -0.02 -3.73 -16.03
C LEU A 86 -0.31 -2.84 -14.81
N VAL A 87 0.60 -2.79 -13.84
CA VAL A 87 0.44 -1.93 -12.64
C VAL A 87 1.27 -0.64 -12.79
N PRO A 88 0.69 0.56 -12.59
CA PRO A 88 1.45 1.79 -12.57
C PRO A 88 2.33 1.87 -11.31
N SER A 89 3.65 1.97 -11.46
CA SER A 89 4.59 2.05 -10.33
C SER A 89 4.44 3.36 -9.53
N GLY A 90 4.64 3.24 -8.21
CA GLY A 90 4.73 4.37 -7.28
C GLY A 90 3.41 4.99 -6.83
N ASN A 91 2.26 4.41 -7.20
CA ASN A 91 0.97 4.92 -6.75
C ASN A 91 0.77 4.69 -5.25
N THR A 92 0.33 5.73 -4.53
CA THR A 92 0.17 5.68 -3.07
C THR A 92 -1.07 4.93 -2.60
N GLY A 93 -2.03 4.66 -3.49
CA GLY A 93 -3.30 4.00 -3.15
C GLY A 93 -4.31 4.91 -2.44
N SER A 94 -4.01 6.20 -2.30
CA SER A 94 -4.89 7.20 -1.69
C SER A 94 -6.15 7.44 -2.52
N SER A 95 -7.31 7.58 -1.88
CA SER A 95 -8.58 7.90 -2.57
C SER A 95 -8.56 9.26 -3.30
N ALA A 96 -7.62 10.14 -2.93
CA ALA A 96 -7.40 11.42 -3.60
C ALA A 96 -6.57 11.30 -4.90
N VAL A 97 -6.05 10.11 -5.21
CA VAL A 97 -5.13 9.86 -6.33
C VAL A 97 -5.78 8.94 -7.36
N ASN A 98 -5.65 9.28 -8.64
CA ASN A 98 -6.16 8.44 -9.73
C ASN A 98 -5.44 7.08 -9.77
N MET A 99 -6.20 5.99 -9.89
CA MET A 99 -5.72 4.60 -9.88
C MET A 99 -4.68 4.26 -10.96
N PHE A 100 -4.74 4.92 -12.13
CA PHE A 100 -3.80 4.69 -13.23
C PHE A 100 -2.61 5.66 -13.22
N LYS A 101 -2.54 6.55 -12.21
CA LYS A 101 -1.46 7.53 -12.12
C LYS A 101 -0.17 6.85 -11.70
N ARG A 102 0.86 6.96 -12.55
CA ARG A 102 2.26 6.69 -12.17
C ARG A 102 2.78 7.87 -11.36
N MET A 103 3.52 7.59 -10.30
CA MET A 103 4.11 8.61 -9.45
C MET A 103 5.59 8.28 -9.20
N PRO A 104 6.45 9.30 -9.01
CA PRO A 104 7.83 9.07 -8.63
C PRO A 104 7.87 8.34 -7.28
N ILE A 105 8.70 7.31 -7.20
CA ILE A 105 8.99 6.60 -5.94
C ILE A 105 10.08 7.39 -5.24
N GLU A 106 9.97 7.59 -3.92
CA GLU A 106 11.03 8.23 -3.15
C GLU A 106 12.36 7.46 -3.31
N PRO A 107 13.51 8.14 -3.48
CA PRO A 107 14.77 7.47 -3.83
C PRO A 107 15.18 6.34 -2.87
N HIS A 108 14.92 6.51 -1.57
CA HIS A 108 15.17 5.47 -0.57
C HIS A 108 14.30 4.22 -0.78
N LEU A 109 13.01 4.40 -1.11
CA LEU A 109 12.09 3.29 -1.40
C LEU A 109 12.44 2.58 -2.70
N ALA A 110 12.87 3.33 -3.72
CA ALA A 110 13.32 2.76 -4.99
C ALA A 110 14.55 1.86 -4.79
N ALA A 111 15.53 2.31 -4.00
CA ALA A 111 16.72 1.52 -3.66
C ALA A 111 16.36 0.23 -2.91
N LEU A 112 15.40 0.29 -1.98
CA LEU A 112 14.95 -0.88 -1.20
C LEU A 112 14.25 -1.92 -2.09
N ILE A 113 13.42 -1.46 -3.03
CA ILE A 113 12.75 -2.32 -4.02
C ILE A 113 13.78 -2.95 -4.98
N GLU A 114 14.78 -2.19 -5.43
CA GLU A 114 15.80 -2.69 -6.34
C GLU A 114 16.72 -3.72 -5.68
N ASN A 115 17.15 -3.48 -4.44
CA ASN A 115 17.94 -4.44 -3.66
C ASN A 115 17.19 -5.75 -3.46
N SER A 116 15.88 -5.69 -3.12
CA SER A 116 15.05 -6.88 -2.97
C SER A 116 14.93 -7.71 -4.26
N LYS A 117 15.04 -7.09 -5.45
CA LYS A 117 15.01 -7.80 -6.74
C LYS A 117 16.36 -8.42 -7.10
N ARG A 118 17.47 -7.84 -6.63
CA ARG A 118 18.82 -8.39 -6.86
C ARG A 118 19.08 -9.64 -6.03
N ASP A 119 18.46 -9.75 -4.85
CA ASP A 119 18.50 -10.94 -4.00
C ASP A 119 17.65 -12.11 -4.54
N GLU A 120 16.94 -11.92 -5.66
CA GLU A 120 16.13 -12.95 -6.33
C GLU A 120 16.87 -13.64 -7.50
N THR A 121 18.05 -13.14 -7.89
CA THR A 121 18.98 -13.74 -8.89
C THR A 121 20.16 -14.43 -8.23
#